data_AF-A0A9J8CQL8-F1
#
_entry.id   AF-A0A9J8CQL8-F1
#
_cell.length_a   1.000
_cell.length_b   1.000
_cell.length_c   1.000
_cell.angle_alpha   90.00
_cell.angle_beta   90.00
_cell.angle_gamma   90.00
#
_symmetry.space_group_name_H-M   'P 1'
#
loop_
_entity.id
_entity.type
_entity.pdbx_description
1 polymer ?
#
loop_
_entity_poly.entity_id
_entity_poly.type
_entity_poly.pdbx_seq_one_letter_code
_entity_poly.pdbx_strand_id
1 'polypeptide(L)'
;MSLRKQTPSDFLKQIIGRPVVVKLNSGVDYRGVLACLDGYMNIAVEQTEEYVNGQLKNKYGDAFLRGNNGMCCLYVFPVPVLFPELSS
;
A
#
# COMPACT_ATOMS: atom_id res chain seq x y z
N MET A 1 21.41 24.16 -11.25
CA MET A 1 20.38 23.91 -10.22
C MET A 1 20.01 22.44 -10.31
N SER A 2 20.54 21.61 -9.40
CA SER A 2 20.37 20.16 -9.46
C SER A 2 18.87 19.81 -9.44
N LEU A 3 18.41 19.12 -10.50
CA LEU A 3 17.09 18.50 -10.54
C LEU A 3 17.01 17.61 -9.29
N ARG A 4 16.26 18.03 -8.27
CA ARG A 4 15.96 17.15 -7.14
C ARG A 4 15.08 16.05 -7.72
N LYS A 5 15.71 14.97 -8.18
CA LYS A 5 15.03 13.70 -8.44
C LYS A 5 14.33 13.39 -7.13
N GLN A 6 13.01 13.62 -7.06
CA GLN A 6 12.23 13.18 -5.93
C GLN A 6 12.37 11.67 -5.93
N THR A 7 13.23 11.18 -5.05
CA THR A 7 13.42 9.75 -4.87
C THR A 7 12.07 9.20 -4.45
N PRO A 8 11.65 8.03 -4.98
CA PRO A 8 10.40 7.41 -4.56
C PRO A 8 10.31 7.36 -3.03
N SER A 9 11.43 7.08 -2.35
CA SER A 9 11.59 7.17 -0.90
C SER A 9 11.04 8.43 -0.23
N ASP A 10 11.13 9.62 -0.85
CA ASP A 10 10.56 10.87 -0.31
C ASP A 10 9.03 10.90 -0.43
N PHE A 11 8.50 10.38 -1.53
CA PHE A 11 7.06 10.22 -1.71
C PHE A 11 6.50 9.16 -0.75
N LEU A 12 7.23 8.06 -0.56
CA LEU A 12 6.88 7.00 0.39
C LEU A 12 6.81 7.54 1.82
N LYS A 13 7.73 8.42 2.22
CA LYS A 13 7.67 9.08 3.54
C LYS A 13 6.47 10.00 3.72
N GLN A 14 5.96 10.60 2.64
CA GLN A 14 4.80 11.51 2.71
C GLN A 14 3.46 10.78 2.86
N ILE A 15 3.41 9.50 2.47
CA ILE A 15 2.21 8.67 2.57
C ILE A 15 2.12 7.87 3.87
N ILE A 16 3.21 7.79 4.66
CA ILE A 16 3.19 7.19 6.00
C ILE A 16 2.20 7.94 6.89
N GLY A 17 1.43 7.19 7.68
CA GLY A 17 0.37 7.69 8.57
C GLY A 17 -0.93 8.06 7.85
N ARG A 18 -1.03 7.86 6.53
CA ARG A 18 -2.26 8.12 5.78
C ARG A 18 -3.13 6.87 5.68
N PRO A 19 -4.46 7.03 5.59
CA PRO A 19 -5.35 5.93 5.28
C PRO A 19 -5.10 5.45 3.85
N VAL A 20 -4.92 4.14 3.71
CA VAL A 20 -4.65 3.45 2.45
C VAL A 20 -5.60 2.28 2.25
N VAL A 21 -5.90 2.01 0.99
CA VAL A 21 -6.64 0.83 0.56
C VAL A 21 -5.74 0.03 -0.37
N VAL A 22 -5.37 -1.17 0.06
CA VAL A 22 -4.54 -2.11 -0.70
C VAL A 22 -5.46 -3.14 -1.34
N LYS A 23 -5.59 -3.09 -2.65
CA LYS A 23 -6.38 -4.06 -3.40
C LYS A 23 -5.48 -5.14 -3.99
N LEU A 24 -5.72 -6.39 -3.61
CA LEU A 24 -5.04 -7.55 -4.20
C LEU A 24 -5.77 -8.03 -5.45
N ASN A 25 -5.03 -8.64 -6.38
CA ASN A 25 -5.61 -9.27 -7.58
C ASN A 25 -6.57 -10.42 -7.25
N SER A 26 -6.51 -10.97 -6.03
CA SER A 26 -7.44 -11.99 -5.54
C SER A 26 -8.87 -11.45 -5.27
N GLY A 27 -9.10 -10.13 -5.41
CA GLY A 27 -10.41 -9.51 -5.13
C GLY A 27 -10.62 -9.17 -3.65
N VAL A 28 -9.54 -9.16 -2.86
CA VAL A 28 -9.54 -8.78 -1.45
C VAL A 28 -9.04 -7.33 -1.33
N ASP A 29 -9.81 -6.50 -0.63
CA ASP A 29 -9.45 -5.13 -0.32
C ASP A 29 -9.04 -5.02 1.15
N TYR A 30 -7.79 -4.67 1.41
CA TYR A 30 -7.31 -4.34 2.75
C TYR A 30 -7.38 -2.84 2.96
N ARG A 31 -8.05 -2.40 4.02
CA ARG A 31 -8.15 -0.97 4.37
C ARG A 31 -7.48 -0.75 5.70
N GLY A 32 -6.67 0.30 5.83
CA GLY A 32 -6.06 0.63 7.10
C GLY A 32 -5.19 1.86 6.99
N VAL A 33 -4.32 2.08 7.97
CA VAL A 33 -3.40 3.21 8.00
C VAL A 33 -2.01 2.73 7.66
N LEU A 34 -1.32 3.40 6.74
CA LEU A 34 0.05 3.03 6.39
C LEU A 34 0.98 3.29 7.56
N ALA A 35 1.47 2.25 8.22
CA ALA A 35 2.38 2.34 9.35
C ALA A 35 3.81 2.61 8.88
N CYS A 36 4.26 1.83 7.90
CA CYS A 36 5.61 1.89 7.35
C CYS A 36 5.61 1.44 5.90
N LEU A 37 6.48 2.03 5.10
CA LEU A 37 6.73 1.57 3.74
C LEU A 37 8.19 1.79 3.35
N ASP A 38 8.81 0.81 2.70
CA ASP A 38 10.22 0.88 2.27
C ASP A 38 10.39 0.82 0.73
N GLY A 39 11.63 1.02 0.27
CA GLY A 39 11.99 0.95 -1.16
C GLY A 39 11.97 -0.47 -1.76
N TYR A 40 11.77 -1.50 -0.94
CA TYR A 40 11.51 -2.88 -1.36
C TYR A 40 10.01 -3.18 -1.47
N MET A 41 9.16 -2.14 -1.41
CA MET A 41 7.71 -2.23 -1.45
C MET A 41 7.10 -3.05 -0.30
N ASN A 42 7.80 -3.18 0.83
CA ASN A 42 7.19 -3.73 2.04
C ASN A 42 6.25 -2.70 2.63
N ILE A 43 4.99 -3.08 2.86
CA ILE A 43 3.91 -2.21 3.34
C ILE A 43 3.46 -2.74 4.69
N ALA A 44 3.62 -1.96 5.74
CA ALA A 44 2.99 -2.23 7.03
C ALA A 44 1.73 -1.37 7.12
N VAL A 45 0.61 -2.00 7.43
CA VAL A 45 -0.69 -1.34 7.56
C VAL A 45 -1.23 -1.66 8.95
N GLU A 46 -1.51 -0.63 9.73
CA GLU A 46 -2.18 -0.71 11.02
C GLU A 46 -3.69 -0.65 10.85
N GLN A 47 -4.41 -1.19 11.83
CA GLN A 47 -5.87 -1.24 11.82
C GLN A 47 -6.46 -1.84 10.53
N THR A 48 -5.78 -2.85 10.00
CA THR A 48 -6.11 -3.49 8.73
C THR A 48 -7.40 -4.26 8.83
N GLU A 49 -8.34 -3.89 7.97
CA GLU A 49 -9.63 -4.51 7.76
C GLU A 49 -9.64 -5.19 6.39
N GLU A 50 -9.94 -6.49 6.39
CA GLU A 50 -10.08 -7.28 5.18
C GLU A 50 -11.53 -7.22 4.71
N TYR A 51 -11.71 -6.74 3.48
CA TYR A 51 -12.98 -6.74 2.78
C TYR A 51 -12.92 -7.72 1.61
N VAL A 52 -13.85 -8.66 1.58
CA VAL A 52 -14.00 -9.61 0.47
C VAL A 52 -15.37 -9.36 -0.16
N ASN A 53 -15.40 -9.04 -1.45
CA ASN A 53 -16.63 -8.65 -2.17
C ASN A 53 -17.40 -7.50 -1.48
N GLY A 54 -16.69 -6.54 -0.90
CA GLY A 54 -17.28 -5.39 -0.21
C GLY A 54 -17.84 -5.68 1.20
N GLN A 55 -17.74 -6.92 1.69
CA GLN A 55 -18.09 -7.25 3.08
C GLN A 55 -16.84 -7.36 3.94
N LEU A 56 -16.89 -6.76 5.13
CA LEU A 56 -15.85 -6.92 6.15
C LEU A 56 -15.81 -8.39 6.57
N LYS A 57 -14.71 -9.06 6.25
CA LYS A 57 -14.50 -10.47 6.57
C LYS A 57 -13.74 -10.62 7.88
N ASN A 58 -12.66 -9.86 8.05
CA ASN A 58 -11.82 -9.93 9.25
C ASN A 58 -11.12 -8.60 9.54
N LYS A 59 -10.72 -8.42 10.79
CA LYS A 59 -9.82 -7.35 11.22
C LYS A 59 -8.51 -7.97 11.68
N TYR A 60 -7.43 -7.65 10.99
CA TYR A 60 -6.10 -8.16 11.28
C TYR A 60 -5.32 -7.26 12.25
N GLY A 61 -5.73 -5.99 12.40
CA GLY A 61 -4.96 -5.03 13.19
C GLY A 61 -3.68 -4.69 12.44
N ASP A 62 -2.55 -5.21 12.87
CA ASP A 62 -1.26 -4.93 12.23
C ASP A 62 -0.96 -5.98 11.16
N ALA A 63 -0.99 -5.57 9.89
CA ALA A 63 -0.74 -6.42 8.75
C ALA A 63 0.53 -5.97 8.02
N PHE A 64 1.36 -6.93 7.63
CA PHE A 64 2.57 -6.69 6.85
C PHE A 64 2.42 -7.34 5.47
N LEU A 65 2.30 -6.52 4.44
CA LEU A 65 2.31 -6.96 3.04
C LEU A 65 3.73 -6.84 2.49
N ARG A 66 4.26 -7.97 2.00
CA ARG A 66 5.60 -8.02 1.42
C ARG A 66 5.53 -7.69 -0.07
N GLY A 67 6.30 -6.69 -0.52
CA GLY A 67 6.33 -6.20 -1.90
C GLY A 67 6.84 -7.18 -2.96
N ASN A 68 7.13 -8.43 -2.59
CA ASN A 68 7.81 -9.41 -3.42
C ASN A 68 6.85 -10.41 -4.12
N ASN A 69 5.54 -10.38 -3.86
CA ASN A 69 4.64 -11.48 -4.29
C ASN A 69 3.30 -11.08 -4.92
N GLY A 70 3.15 -9.86 -5.43
CA GLY A 70 2.04 -9.61 -6.33
C GLY A 70 1.52 -8.19 -6.27
N MET A 71 1.58 -7.55 -7.43
CA MET A 71 0.59 -6.62 -7.97
C MET A 71 -0.53 -6.27 -6.98
N CYS A 72 -0.25 -5.30 -6.11
CA CYS A 72 -1.26 -4.69 -5.27
C CYS A 72 -1.45 -3.25 -5.72
N CYS A 73 -2.70 -2.86 -5.98
CA CYS A 73 -3.01 -1.47 -6.23
C CYS A 73 -3.12 -0.76 -4.88
N LEU A 74 -2.19 0.16 -4.61
CA LEU A 74 -2.22 0.99 -3.41
C LEU A 74 -2.98 2.28 -3.72
N TYR A 75 -4.15 2.42 -3.12
CA TYR A 75 -4.89 3.68 -3.15
C TYR A 75 -4.61 4.43 -1.86
N VAL A 76 -3.81 5.49 -1.95
CA VAL A 76 -3.60 6.43 -0.84
C VAL A 76 -4.59 7.56 -1.03
N PHE A 77 -5.44 7.87 -0.06
CA PHE A 77 -6.30 9.05 -0.23
C PHE A 77 -5.44 10.34 -0.11
N PRO A 78 -5.47 11.31 -1.04
CA PRO A 78 -6.26 11.42 -2.27
C PRO A 78 -5.52 11.04 -3.59
N VAL A 79 -4.32 10.45 -3.51
CA VAL A 79 -3.46 10.14 -4.67
C VAL A 79 -3.45 8.63 -4.96
N PRO A 80 -4.01 8.16 -6.10
CA PRO A 80 -3.87 6.77 -6.50
C PRO A 80 -2.39 6.47 -6.84
N VAL A 81 -1.79 5.49 -6.17
CA VAL A 81 -0.40 5.06 -6.41
C VAL A 81 -0.46 3.69 -7.09
N LEU A 82 -0.45 3.70 -8.41
CA LEU A 82 -0.32 2.47 -9.18
C LEU A 82 1.16 2.07 -9.18
N PHE A 83 1.51 0.96 -8.55
CA PHE A 83 2.83 0.35 -8.74
C PHE A 83 2.80 -0.42 -10.07
N PRO A 84 3.50 0.06 -11.13
CA PRO A 84 3.60 -0.70 -12.37
C PRO A 84 4.39 -1.98 -12.13
N GLU A 85 3.95 -3.06 -12.75
CA GLU A 85 4.52 -4.39 -12.62
C GLU A 85 6.01 -4.42 -12.98
N LEU A 86 6.77 -5.21 -12.23
CA LEU A 86 7.90 -5.93 -12.81
C LEU A 86 7.30 -6.94 -13.80
N SER A 87 7.11 -6.49 -15.03
CA SER A 87 6.96 -7.40 -16.17
C SER A 87 8.30 -8.11 -16.36
N SER A 88 8.42 -9.33 -15.83
CA SER A 88 9.26 -10.37 -16.43
C SER A 88 8.78 -11.75 -16.07
#